data_AF-X1UF23-F1
#
_entry.id   AF-X1UF23-F1
#
_cell.length_a   1.000
_cell.length_b   1.000
_cell.length_c   1.000
_cell.angle_alpha   90.00
_cell.angle_beta   90.00
_cell.angle_gamma   90.00
#
_symmetry.space_group_name_H-M   'P 1'
#
loop_
_entity.id
_entity.type
_entity.pdbx_description
1 polymer ?
#
loop_
_entity_poly.entity_id
_entity_poly.type
_entity_poly.pdbx_seq_one_letter_code
_entity_poly.pdbx_strand_id
1 'polypeptide(L)'
;MRKILIFVLIFVLISLVLAINIEIEKKSSDEVMIYGLDDSVVFDLEIINLGGSNSFEFYNLVGFEMFPIGTVYMGQGQTKDVQVKISPIGEFDYRGIYTFVYFIRG
;
A
#
# COMPACT_ATOMS: atom_id res chain seq x y z
N MET A 1 4.14 1.47 -45.75
CA MET A 1 4.35 0.55 -44.60
C MET A 1 5.03 1.24 -43.41
N ARG A 2 6.14 1.97 -43.60
CA ARG A 2 6.87 2.66 -42.50
C ARG A 2 6.02 3.64 -41.65
N LYS A 3 5.05 4.34 -42.25
CA LYS A 3 4.12 5.25 -41.53
C LYS A 3 3.12 4.52 -40.63
N ILE A 4 2.69 3.30 -41.01
CA ILE A 4 1.77 2.48 -40.22
C ILE A 4 2.47 1.96 -38.96
N LEU A 5 3.74 1.56 -39.11
CA LEU A 5 4.59 1.11 -38.00
C LEU A 5 4.77 2.19 -36.93
N ILE A 6 4.87 3.46 -37.34
CA ILE A 6 4.96 4.61 -36.42
C ILE A 6 3.63 4.80 -35.66
N PHE A 7 2.48 4.67 -36.34
CA PHE A 7 1.17 4.77 -35.69
C PHE A 7 0.93 3.63 -34.68
N VAL A 8 1.33 2.41 -35.01
CA VAL A 8 1.26 1.26 -34.08
C VAL A 8 2.17 1.49 -32.87
N LEU A 9 3.38 2.00 -33.09
CA LEU A 9 4.31 2.31 -32.00
C LEU A 9 3.74 3.40 -31.06
N ILE A 10 3.12 4.45 -31.61
CA ILE A 10 2.46 5.48 -30.81
C ILE A 10 1.30 4.89 -30.00
N PHE A 11 0.50 3.99 -30.58
CA PHE A 11 -0.65 3.36 -29.90
C PHE A 11 -0.24 2.47 -28.71
N VAL A 12 0.89 1.77 -28.83
CA VAL A 12 1.48 1.00 -27.72
C VAL A 12 2.00 1.91 -26.60
N LEU A 13 2.46 3.12 -26.93
CA LEU A 13 2.98 4.05 -25.92
C LEU A 13 1.87 4.72 -25.08
N ILE A 14 0.64 4.85 -25.61
CA ILE A 14 -0.48 5.50 -24.90
C ILE A 14 -1.06 4.62 -23.78
N SER A 15 -0.86 3.30 -23.84
CA SER A 15 -1.42 2.34 -22.87
C SER A 15 -0.58 2.19 -21.59
N LEU A 16 0.55 2.91 -21.47
CA LEU A 16 1.52 2.74 -20.39
C LEU A 16 1.21 3.49 -19.09
N VAL A 17 0.08 4.20 -18.99
CA VAL A 17 -0.24 5.01 -17.80
C VAL A 17 -1.46 4.50 -17.04
N LEU A 18 -1.53 3.20 -16.78
CA LEU A 18 -2.42 2.62 -15.77
C LEU A 18 -1.67 2.58 -14.43
N ALA A 19 -1.31 3.75 -13.92
CA ALA A 19 -0.74 3.88 -12.58
C ALA A 19 -1.88 3.94 -11.55
N ILE A 20 -1.67 3.30 -10.40
CA ILE A 20 -2.51 3.50 -9.23
C ILE A 20 -2.44 4.97 -8.84
N ASN A 21 -3.60 5.63 -8.75
CA ASN A 21 -3.70 7.04 -8.35
C ASN A 21 -4.42 7.12 -7.01
N ILE A 22 -3.65 7.05 -5.93
CA ILE A 22 -4.14 7.15 -4.56
C ILE A 22 -3.29 8.17 -3.80
N GLU A 23 -3.93 8.85 -2.86
CA GLU A 23 -3.27 9.70 -1.87
C GLU A 23 -3.36 9.01 -0.51
N ILE A 24 -2.28 9.09 0.28
CA ILE A 24 -2.17 8.41 1.56
C ILE A 24 -1.63 9.40 2.58
N GLU A 25 -2.33 9.55 3.70
CA GLU A 25 -1.90 10.34 4.84
C GLU A 25 -1.86 9.45 6.09
N LYS A 26 -0.76 9.50 6.83
CA LYS A 26 -0.67 8.84 8.13
C LYS A 26 -1.28 9.76 9.19
N LYS A 27 -2.31 9.27 9.91
CA LYS A 27 -3.01 10.02 10.95
C LYS A 27 -2.52 9.71 12.36
N SER A 28 -2.00 8.50 12.58
CA SER A 28 -1.44 8.11 13.88
C SER A 28 -0.05 8.71 14.12
N SER A 29 0.40 8.73 15.37
CA SER A 29 1.77 9.11 15.76
C SER A 29 2.23 8.25 16.93
N ASP A 30 3.54 8.26 17.18
CA ASP A 30 4.17 7.66 18.37
C ASP A 30 3.87 6.16 18.53
N GLU A 31 3.86 5.43 17.41
CA GLU A 31 3.64 4.00 17.42
C GLU A 31 4.85 3.27 18.02
N VAL A 32 4.58 2.43 19.03
CA VAL A 32 5.60 1.69 19.76
C VAL A 32 5.27 0.20 19.74
N MET A 33 6.25 -0.62 19.39
CA MET A 33 6.24 -2.06 19.63
C MET A 33 6.97 -2.34 20.94
N ILE A 34 6.32 -3.02 21.88
CA ILE A 34 6.96 -3.40 23.14
C ILE A 34 7.52 -4.81 23.00
N TYR A 35 8.85 -4.93 23.15
CA TYR A 35 9.53 -6.21 23.07
C TYR A 35 8.99 -7.20 24.11
N GLY A 36 8.70 -8.43 23.67
CA GLY A 36 8.18 -9.51 24.52
C GLY A 36 6.67 -9.44 24.77
N LEU A 37 5.97 -8.46 24.20
CA LEU A 37 4.52 -8.49 24.03
C LEU A 37 4.24 -8.86 22.57
N ASP A 38 3.43 -9.90 22.34
CA ASP A 38 2.96 -10.32 21.00
C ASP A 38 1.91 -9.36 20.42
N ASP A 39 1.99 -8.08 20.77
CA ASP A 39 1.04 -7.06 20.36
C ASP A 39 1.45 -6.43 19.03
N SER A 40 0.48 -6.33 18.12
CA SER A 40 0.65 -5.63 16.85
C SER A 40 0.80 -4.13 17.07
N VAL A 41 1.66 -3.50 16.29
CA VAL A 41 1.65 -2.05 16.13
C VAL A 41 0.56 -1.67 15.13
N VAL A 42 -0.23 -0.66 15.45
CA VAL A 42 -1.33 -0.19 14.61
C VAL A 42 -1.01 1.19 14.06
N PHE A 43 -1.10 1.35 12.74
CA PHE A 43 -0.99 2.61 12.04
C PHE A 43 -2.34 2.98 11.45
N ASP A 44 -2.82 4.19 11.72
CA ASP A 44 -4.04 4.72 11.14
C ASP A 44 -3.69 5.51 9.88
N LEU A 45 -4.16 5.04 8.72
CA LEU A 45 -3.94 5.67 7.42
C LEU A 45 -5.27 6.18 6.87
N GLU A 46 -5.29 7.43 6.41
CA GLU A 46 -6.35 7.96 5.55
C GLU A 46 -5.92 7.76 4.09
N ILE A 47 -6.78 7.13 3.30
CA ILE A 47 -6.48 6.79 1.91
C ILE A 47 -7.59 7.33 1.03
N ILE A 48 -7.21 8.04 -0.04
CA ILE A 48 -8.13 8.65 -1.00
C ILE A 48 -7.87 8.03 -2.38
N ASN A 49 -8.88 7.42 -3.00
CA ASN A 49 -8.77 6.91 -4.36
C ASN A 49 -9.05 8.03 -5.38
N LEU A 50 -8.00 8.56 -6.00
CA LEU A 50 -8.10 9.60 -7.02
C LEU A 50 -8.26 9.03 -8.44
N GLY A 51 -8.13 7.70 -8.60
CA GLY A 51 -8.32 6.97 -9.85
C GLY A 51 -9.73 6.43 -10.04
N GLY A 52 -9.87 5.46 -10.95
CA GLY A 52 -11.11 4.69 -11.09
C GLY A 52 -11.35 3.78 -9.89
N SER A 53 -12.61 3.34 -9.70
CA SER A 53 -12.95 2.38 -8.65
C SER A 53 -12.12 1.09 -8.77
N ASN A 54 -11.48 0.67 -7.69
CA ASN A 54 -10.61 -0.50 -7.70
C ASN A 54 -10.51 -1.16 -6.30
N SER A 55 -9.86 -2.31 -6.21
CA SER A 55 -9.55 -2.97 -4.93
C SER A 55 -8.05 -2.93 -4.66
N PHE A 56 -7.67 -2.44 -3.49
CA PHE A 56 -6.27 -2.23 -3.13
C PHE A 56 -5.81 -3.23 -2.07
N GLU A 57 -4.64 -3.83 -2.26
CA GLU A 57 -4.00 -4.74 -1.29
C GLU A 57 -2.75 -4.09 -0.71
N PHE A 58 -2.64 -4.18 0.62
CA PHE A 58 -1.49 -3.74 1.39
C PHE A 58 -0.60 -4.94 1.65
N TYR A 59 0.69 -4.82 1.35
CA TYR A 59 1.64 -5.90 1.56
C TYR A 59 3.01 -5.35 1.92
N ASN A 60 3.87 -6.23 2.42
CA ASN A 60 5.27 -5.93 2.66
C ASN A 60 6.13 -7.09 2.14
N LEU A 61 7.43 -6.84 1.97
CA LEU A 61 8.38 -7.84 1.45
C LEU A 61 9.32 -8.37 2.55
N VAL A 62 8.96 -8.13 3.81
CA VAL A 62 9.77 -8.44 4.99
C VAL A 62 8.98 -9.38 5.91
N GLY A 63 9.63 -9.93 6.93
CA GLY A 63 9.03 -10.94 7.81
C GLY A 63 8.00 -10.38 8.79
N PHE A 64 7.01 -9.61 8.32
CA PHE A 64 5.95 -9.06 9.15
C PHE A 64 4.58 -9.46 8.61
N GLU A 65 3.70 -9.88 9.52
CA GLU A 65 2.28 -10.02 9.25
C GLU A 65 1.64 -8.64 9.15
N MET A 66 0.73 -8.49 8.18
CA MET A 66 0.02 -7.23 7.92
C MET A 66 -1.49 -7.46 7.86
N PHE A 67 -2.25 -6.53 8.42
CA PHE A 67 -3.70 -6.45 8.30
C PHE A 67 -4.09 -5.08 7.72
N PRO A 68 -5.17 -4.93 6.92
CA PRO A 68 -6.12 -5.96 6.48
C PRO A 68 -5.51 -6.97 5.50
N ILE A 69 -5.85 -8.24 5.67
CA ILE A 69 -5.48 -9.30 4.73
C ILE A 69 -6.39 -9.22 3.51
N GLY A 70 -5.80 -9.31 2.31
CA GLY A 70 -6.52 -9.26 1.05
C GLY A 70 -6.73 -7.83 0.56
N THR A 71 -7.84 -7.59 -0.14
CA THR A 71 -8.09 -6.32 -0.81
C THR A 71 -9.17 -5.50 -0.12
N VAL A 72 -9.02 -4.18 -0.17
CA VAL A 72 -10.00 -3.19 0.25
C VAL A 72 -10.55 -2.50 -0.99
N TYR A 73 -11.83 -2.74 -1.30
CA TYR A 73 -12.50 -2.02 -2.40
C TYR A 73 -12.66 -0.53 -2.07
N MET A 74 -12.34 0.33 -3.04
CA MET A 74 -12.54 1.78 -2.95
C MET A 74 -13.10 2.32 -4.26
N GLY A 75 -14.23 3.01 -4.17
CA GLY A 75 -14.80 3.76 -5.29
C GLY A 75 -13.94 4.94 -5.72
N GLN A 76 -14.16 5.43 -6.93
CA GLN A 76 -13.55 6.69 -7.39
C GLN A 76 -13.91 7.85 -6.45
N GLY A 77 -12.89 8.62 -6.04
CA GLY A 77 -13.00 9.73 -5.10
C GLY A 77 -13.27 9.32 -3.65
N GLN A 78 -13.30 8.03 -3.34
CA GLN A 78 -13.62 7.56 -1.99
C GLN A 78 -12.43 7.75 -1.05
N THR A 79 -12.70 8.31 0.13
CA THR A 79 -11.79 8.31 1.29
C THR A 79 -12.13 7.16 2.23
N LYS A 80 -11.12 6.47 2.76
CA LYS A 80 -11.26 5.47 3.81
C LYS A 80 -10.14 5.59 4.84
N ASP A 81 -10.52 5.45 6.10
CA ASP A 81 -9.60 5.17 7.19
C ASP A 81 -9.31 3.67 7.23
N VAL A 82 -8.02 3.32 7.12
CA VAL A 82 -7.53 1.94 7.12
C VAL A 82 -6.53 1.78 8.25
N GLN A 83 -6.80 0.83 9.15
CA GLN A 83 -5.85 0.44 10.18
C GLN A 83 -4.90 -0.62 9.64
N VAL A 84 -3.64 -0.23 9.45
CA VAL A 84 -2.57 -1.15 9.09
C VAL A 84 -1.95 -1.70 10.36
N LYS A 85 -2.19 -2.98 10.65
CA LYS A 85 -1.60 -3.66 11.81
C LYS A 85 -0.38 -4.44 11.37
N ILE A 86 0.70 -4.34 12.13
CA ILE A 86 1.99 -4.97 11.82
C ILE A 86 2.46 -5.77 13.03
N SER A 87 2.78 -7.03 12.81
CA SER A 87 3.34 -7.94 13.82
C SER A 87 4.57 -8.65 13.24
N PRO A 88 5.65 -8.85 14.01
CA PRO A 88 6.78 -9.63 13.55
C PRO A 88 6.41 -11.11 13.36
N ILE A 89 6.96 -11.74 12.33
CA ILE A 89 6.85 -13.19 12.13
C ILE A 89 8.01 -13.83 12.89
N GLY A 90 7.73 -14.30 14.11
CA GLY A 90 8.72 -14.93 14.99
C GLY A 90 9.50 -13.93 15.83
N GLU A 91 10.72 -14.32 16.23
CA GLU A 91 11.55 -13.48 17.10
C GLU A 91 12.05 -12.22 16.37
N PHE A 92 11.70 -11.05 16.90
CA PHE A 92 12.18 -9.76 16.43
C PHE A 92 13.01 -9.07 17.52
N ASP A 93 14.29 -9.46 17.61
CA ASP A 93 15.24 -8.92 18.59
C ASP A 93 15.91 -7.62 18.10
N TYR A 94 15.07 -6.64 17.74
CA TYR A 94 15.51 -5.30 17.39
C TYR A 94 15.01 -4.31 18.43
N ARG A 95 15.93 -3.47 18.94
CA ARG A 95 15.60 -2.39 19.88
C ARG A 95 16.03 -1.06 19.29
N GLY A 96 15.09 -0.13 19.20
CA GLY A 96 15.32 1.21 18.68
C GLY A 96 14.27 1.63 17.66
N ILE A 97 14.61 2.64 16.87
CA ILE A 97 13.73 3.17 15.83
C ILE A 97 13.82 2.27 14.61
N TYR A 98 12.68 1.69 14.22
CA TYR A 98 12.57 0.85 13.04
C TYR A 98 11.65 1.51 12.01
N THR A 99 12.13 1.69 10.78
CA THR A 99 11.30 2.16 9.67
C THR A 99 10.65 0.98 8.99
N PHE A 100 9.33 0.87 9.12
CA PHE A 100 8.56 -0.12 8.40
C PHE A 100 8.25 0.34 6.97
N VAL A 101 8.44 -0.55 5.99
CA VAL A 101 8.17 -0.29 4.58
C VAL A 101 7.03 -1.20 4.11
N TYR A 102 6.01 -0.60 3.52
CA TYR A 102 4.89 -1.30 2.89
C TYR A 102 4.70 -0.86 1.45
N PHE A 103 3.91 -1.64 0.73
CA PHE A 103 3.55 -1.42 -0.65
C PHE A 103 2.04 -1.58 -0.82
N ILE A 104 1.51 -0.94 -1.85
CA ILE A 104 0.11 -1.06 -2.24
C ILE A 104 0.05 -1.46 -3.72
N ARG A 105 -0.86 -2.38 -4.04
CA ARG A 105 -1.20 -2.74 -5.43
C ARG A 105 -2.72 -2.74 -5.63
N GLY A 106 -3.15 -2.59 -6.88
CA GLY A 106 -4.54 -2.53 -7.33
C GLY A 106 -4.59 -2.44 -8.83
#